data_AF-A0A6P7GSM7-F1
#
_entry.id   AF-A0A6P7GSM7-F1
#
_cell.length_a   1.000
_cell.length_b   1.000
_cell.length_c   1.000
_cell.angle_alpha   90.00
_cell.angle_beta   90.00
_cell.angle_gamma   90.00
#
_symmetry.space_group_name_H-M   'P 1'
#
loop_
_entity.id
_entity.type
_entity.pdbx_description
1 polymer ?
#
loop_
_entity_poly.entity_id
_entity_poly.type
_entity_poly.pdbx_seq_one_letter_code
_entity_poly.pdbx_strand_id
1 'polypeptide(L)'
;MPCVCQFPEDKLWYRGEVYHMEDLDCGYVSVIFVDFGNVQLVTANEIKMMRPEWFATPVTCHIARLNIKIVEDKHIEHVTNVMKTLRDEFAKIITKDPLCVSLHKKDGALSYDSLIEKKLVEIV
;
A
#
# COMPACT_ATOMS: atom_id res chain seq x y z
N MET A 1 -10.06 -12.13 0.03
CA MET A 1 -11.47 -12.36 0.46
C MET A 1 -11.95 -11.11 1.21
N PRO A 2 -12.99 -10.41 0.72
CA PRO A 2 -13.48 -9.18 1.36
C PRO A 2 -14.14 -9.43 2.72
N CYS A 3 -13.85 -8.57 3.69
CA CYS A 3 -14.34 -8.65 5.06
C CYS A 3 -14.52 -7.25 5.66
N VAL A 4 -15.02 -7.20 6.89
CA VAL A 4 -14.79 -6.08 7.78
C VAL A 4 -13.96 -6.53 8.97
N CYS A 5 -13.06 -5.68 9.42
CA CYS A 5 -12.11 -5.98 10.46
C CYS A 5 -12.11 -4.87 11.52
N GLN A 6 -12.03 -5.25 12.79
CA GLN A 6 -11.89 -4.29 13.88
C GLN A 6 -10.42 -3.84 14.00
N PHE A 7 -10.17 -2.53 13.96
CA PHE A 7 -8.82 -2.01 14.15
C PHE A 7 -8.47 -1.99 15.65
N PRO A 8 -7.32 -2.54 16.07
CA PRO A 8 -7.00 -2.70 17.49
C PRO A 8 -6.90 -1.39 18.28
N GLU A 9 -6.46 -0.31 17.65
CA GLU A 9 -6.11 0.96 18.29
C GLU A 9 -7.35 1.79 18.67
N ASP A 10 -8.35 1.84 17.79
CA ASP A 10 -9.57 2.64 18.00
C ASP A 10 -10.84 1.81 18.24
N LYS A 11 -10.74 0.48 18.08
CA LYS A 11 -11.84 -0.49 18.22
C LYS A 11 -13.00 -0.26 17.24
N LEU A 12 -12.78 0.47 16.16
CA LEU A 12 -13.76 0.68 15.09
C LEU A 12 -13.65 -0.40 14.01
N TRP A 13 -14.72 -0.57 13.24
CA TRP A 13 -14.80 -1.55 12.15
C TRP A 13 -14.54 -0.88 10.81
N TYR A 14 -13.64 -1.47 10.03
CA TYR A 14 -13.24 -0.96 8.73
C TYR A 14 -13.36 -2.03 7.67
N ARG A 15 -13.40 -1.62 6.40
CA ARG A 15 -13.38 -2.55 5.28
C ARG A 15 -11.98 -3.14 5.14
N GLY A 16 -11.94 -4.45 4.96
CA GLY A 16 -10.70 -5.19 4.83
C GLY A 16 -10.79 -6.24 3.75
N GLU A 17 -9.63 -6.77 3.40
CA GLU A 17 -9.51 -7.98 2.61
C GLU A 17 -8.48 -8.90 3.27
N VAL A 18 -8.84 -10.18 3.45
CA VAL A 18 -7.88 -11.20 3.85
C VAL A 18 -6.80 -11.28 2.78
N TYR A 19 -5.58 -10.94 3.19
CA TYR A 19 -4.40 -10.73 2.35
C TYR A 19 -3.46 -11.94 2.39
N HIS A 20 -3.13 -12.42 3.60
CA HIS A 20 -2.34 -13.65 3.80
C HIS A 20 -2.90 -14.49 4.96
N MET A 21 -2.68 -15.81 4.88
CA MET A 21 -3.13 -16.80 5.89
C MET A 21 -1.95 -17.62 6.46
N GLU A 22 -0.73 -17.07 6.40
CA GLU A 22 0.48 -17.78 6.84
C GLU A 22 0.44 -18.15 8.34
N ASP A 23 -0.17 -17.31 9.17
CA ASP A 23 -0.28 -17.52 10.62
C ASP A 23 -1.60 -18.20 11.04
N LEU A 24 -2.31 -18.86 10.11
CA LEU A 24 -3.62 -19.45 10.40
C LEU A 24 -3.54 -20.56 11.46
N ASP A 25 -2.44 -21.33 11.48
CA ASP A 25 -2.19 -22.36 12.49
C ASP A 25 -2.05 -21.77 13.90
N CYS A 26 -1.62 -20.51 14.00
CA CYS A 26 -1.55 -19.75 15.24
C CYS A 26 -2.87 -19.03 15.58
N GLY A 27 -3.91 -19.18 14.75
CA GLY A 27 -5.22 -18.56 14.91
C GLY A 27 -5.32 -17.13 14.36
N TYR A 28 -4.36 -16.71 13.52
CA TYR A 28 -4.30 -15.36 12.98
C TYR A 28 -4.36 -15.33 11.44
N VAL A 29 -4.85 -14.23 10.90
CA VAL A 29 -4.78 -13.92 9.46
C VAL A 29 -4.38 -12.48 9.26
N SER A 30 -3.68 -12.20 8.16
CA SER A 30 -3.32 -10.84 7.76
C SER A 30 -4.45 -10.24 6.93
N VAL A 31 -4.97 -9.08 7.35
CA VAL A 31 -5.99 -8.31 6.66
C VAL A 31 -5.39 -6.99 6.20
N ILE A 32 -5.55 -6.64 4.93
CA ILE A 32 -5.29 -5.29 4.44
C ILE A 32 -6.54 -4.43 4.58
N PHE A 33 -6.43 -3.27 5.21
CA PHE A 33 -7.51 -2.29 5.25
C PHE A 33 -7.57 -1.56 3.92
N VAL A 34 -8.53 -1.93 3.06
CA VAL A 34 -8.59 -1.51 1.65
C VAL A 34 -8.77 0.00 1.43
N ASP A 35 -9.12 0.73 2.49
CA ASP A 35 -9.29 2.18 2.45
C ASP A 35 -8.04 2.97 2.89
N PHE A 36 -7.08 2.30 3.54
CA PHE A 36 -5.92 2.92 4.16
C PHE A 36 -4.59 2.31 3.72
N GLY A 37 -4.59 1.03 3.31
CA GLY A 37 -3.42 0.31 2.81
C GLY A 37 -2.54 -0.36 3.87
N ASN A 38 -2.80 -0.15 5.17
CA ASN A 38 -2.09 -0.85 6.23
C ASN A 38 -2.58 -2.31 6.35
N VAL A 39 -1.66 -3.19 6.72
CA VAL A 39 -1.91 -4.62 6.98
C VAL A 39 -1.88 -4.87 8.48
N GLN A 40 -2.83 -5.65 8.98
CA GLN A 40 -2.93 -6.01 10.39
C GLN A 40 -3.11 -7.51 10.55
N LEU A 41 -2.39 -8.07 11.51
CA LEU A 41 -2.60 -9.44 11.98
C LEU A 41 -3.77 -9.45 12.97
N VAL A 42 -4.78 -10.26 12.70
CA VAL A 42 -6.04 -10.33 13.46
C VAL A 42 -6.54 -11.75 13.62
N THR A 43 -7.34 -11.98 14.64
CA THR A 43 -8.01 -13.25 14.92
C THR A 43 -9.37 -13.34 14.20
N ALA A 44 -9.93 -14.55 14.14
CA ALA A 44 -11.27 -14.76 13.56
C ALA A 44 -12.39 -13.95 14.25
N ASN A 45 -12.24 -13.61 15.54
CA ASN A 45 -13.21 -12.82 16.29
C ASN A 45 -13.23 -11.33 15.90
N GLU A 46 -12.12 -10.85 15.31
CA GLU A 46 -11.93 -9.46 14.89
C GLU A 46 -12.33 -9.26 13.42
N ILE A 47 -12.87 -10.29 12.77
CA ILE A 47 -13.28 -10.28 11.37
C ILE A 47 -14.76 -10.66 11.27
N LYS A 48 -15.47 -9.97 10.39
CA LYS A 48 -16.82 -10.35 9.97
C LYS A 48 -16.95 -10.33 8.46
N MET A 49 -17.90 -11.09 7.96
CA MET A 49 -18.24 -11.08 6.54
C MET A 49 -18.71 -9.67 6.12
N MET A 50 -18.21 -9.19 4.99
CA MET A 50 -18.65 -7.92 4.42
C MET A 50 -20.09 -8.05 3.90
N ARG A 51 -20.95 -7.07 4.19
CA ARG A 51 -22.31 -7.04 3.66
C ARG A 51 -22.34 -6.55 2.21
N PRO A 52 -23.24 -7.06 1.35
CA PRO A 52 -23.35 -6.65 -0.05
C PRO A 52 -23.47 -5.14 -0.26
N GLU A 53 -24.15 -4.43 0.63
CA GLU A 53 -24.39 -2.99 0.50
C GLU A 53 -23.09 -2.17 0.65
N TRP A 54 -22.08 -2.72 1.34
CA TRP A 54 -20.80 -2.04 1.56
C TRP A 54 -19.83 -2.12 0.37
N PHE A 55 -20.18 -2.91 -0.65
CA PHE A 55 -19.46 -2.95 -1.93
C PHE A 55 -19.84 -1.79 -2.86
N ALA A 56 -20.93 -1.06 -2.56
CA ALA A 56 -21.36 0.08 -3.38
C ALA A 56 -20.35 1.25 -3.34
N THR A 57 -19.57 1.36 -2.26
CA THR A 57 -18.51 2.37 -2.13
C THR A 57 -17.21 1.82 -2.73
N PRO A 58 -16.53 2.54 -3.64
CA PRO A 58 -15.20 2.14 -4.11
C PRO A 58 -14.17 2.10 -2.98
N VAL A 59 -13.13 1.27 -3.09
CA VAL A 59 -11.98 1.32 -2.17
C VAL A 59 -11.22 2.65 -2.35
N THR A 60 -10.66 3.20 -1.27
CA THR A 60 -9.95 4.49 -1.34
C THR A 60 -8.43 4.37 -1.39
N CYS A 61 -7.87 3.18 -1.11
CA CYS A 61 -6.44 2.91 -1.24
C CYS A 61 -6.17 1.95 -2.40
N HIS A 62 -5.15 2.27 -3.20
CA HIS A 62 -4.72 1.44 -4.31
C HIS A 62 -3.23 1.11 -4.16
N ILE A 63 -2.90 -0.18 -4.22
CA ILE A 63 -1.51 -0.62 -4.29
C ILE A 63 -0.99 -0.32 -5.69
N ALA A 64 0.11 0.42 -5.76
CA ALA A 64 0.77 0.77 -7.01
C ALA A 64 2.25 0.42 -6.97
N ARG A 65 2.81 0.05 -8.12
CA ARG A 65 4.26 0.00 -8.31
C ARG A 65 4.76 1.40 -8.61
N LEU A 66 5.94 1.73 -8.11
CA LEU A 66 6.64 2.93 -8.54
C LEU A 66 7.33 2.66 -9.88
N ASN A 67 7.32 3.65 -10.76
CA ASN A 67 7.95 3.59 -12.07
C ASN A 67 9.48 3.76 -11.99
N ILE A 68 10.11 2.92 -11.17
CA ILE A 68 11.54 2.91 -10.94
C ILE A 68 12.07 1.47 -10.83
N LYS A 69 13.34 1.31 -11.15
CA LYS A 69 14.14 0.13 -10.86
C LYS A 69 15.29 0.55 -9.95
N ILE A 70 15.52 -0.22 -8.90
CA ILE A 70 16.68 -0.04 -8.03
C ILE A 70 17.90 -0.63 -8.75
N VAL A 71 18.99 0.14 -8.86
CA VAL A 71 20.15 -0.23 -9.68
C VAL A 71 20.95 -1.38 -9.04
N GLU A 72 21.10 -1.37 -7.71
CA GLU A 72 21.80 -2.40 -6.93
C GLU A 72 21.05 -2.66 -5.62
N ASP A 73 21.00 -3.92 -5.18
CA ASP A 73 20.27 -4.33 -3.96
C ASP A 73 20.73 -3.59 -2.70
N LYS A 74 22.00 -3.22 -2.62
CA LYS A 74 22.55 -2.43 -1.49
C LYS A 74 21.87 -1.07 -1.31
N HIS A 75 21.17 -0.56 -2.34
CA HIS A 75 20.44 0.70 -2.28
C HIS A 75 19.00 0.57 -1.76
N ILE A 76 18.46 -0.65 -1.62
CA ILE A 76 17.05 -0.90 -1.26
C ILE A 76 16.67 -0.16 0.02
N GLU A 77 17.48 -0.28 1.07
CA GLU A 77 17.19 0.35 2.35
C GLU A 77 17.17 1.88 2.23
N HIS A 78 18.16 2.46 1.56
CA HIS A 78 18.24 3.91 1.36
C HIS A 78 17.06 4.45 0.55
N VAL A 79 16.75 3.81 -0.59
CA VAL A 79 15.61 4.17 -1.44
C VAL A 79 14.31 4.07 -0.66
N THR A 80 14.12 2.98 0.08
CA THR A 80 12.92 2.76 0.91
C THR A 80 12.78 3.86 1.97
N ASN A 81 13.87 4.24 2.63
CA ASN A 81 13.85 5.28 3.64
C ASN A 81 13.49 6.66 3.04
N VAL A 82 14.00 6.99 1.86
CA VAL A 82 13.60 8.21 1.15
C VAL A 82 12.13 8.16 0.74
N MET A 83 11.65 7.04 0.20
CA MET A 83 10.25 6.90 -0.19
C MET A 83 9.31 7.01 1.02
N LYS A 84 9.72 6.54 2.20
CA LYS A 84 8.95 6.64 3.44
C LYS A 84 8.84 8.06 4.00
N THR A 85 9.68 9.01 3.59
CA THR A 85 9.59 10.41 4.04
C THR A 85 8.72 11.28 3.13
N LEU A 86 8.37 10.78 1.95
CA LEU A 86 7.48 11.44 1.00
C LEU A 86 6.08 11.65 1.59
N ARG A 87 5.54 12.86 1.44
CA ARG A 87 4.21 13.29 1.88
C ARG A 87 3.60 14.24 0.85
N ASP A 88 2.29 14.12 0.64
CA ASP A 88 1.50 15.00 -0.22
C ASP A 88 1.93 15.02 -1.71
N GLU A 89 2.42 13.89 -2.23
CA GLU A 89 2.75 13.71 -3.64
C GLU A 89 1.54 13.46 -4.52
N PHE A 90 1.68 13.86 -5.78
CA PHE A 90 0.75 13.56 -6.85
C PHE A 90 1.23 12.33 -7.60
N ALA A 91 0.39 11.30 -7.67
CA ALA A 91 0.65 10.12 -8.48
C ALA A 91 0.24 10.36 -9.93
N LYS A 92 1.20 10.28 -10.85
CA LYS A 92 0.93 10.22 -12.29
C LYS A 92 0.88 8.77 -12.72
N ILE A 93 -0.26 8.35 -13.28
CA ILE A 93 -0.45 6.99 -13.77
C ILE A 93 0.38 6.77 -15.04
N ILE A 94 1.21 5.72 -15.03
CA ILE A 94 2.01 5.25 -16.16
C ILE A 94 1.28 4.09 -16.86
N THR A 95 0.92 3.06 -16.09
CA THR A 95 0.08 1.95 -16.54
C THR A 95 -1.04 1.72 -15.53
N LYS A 96 -2.20 1.27 -16.01
CA LYS A 96 -3.36 0.99 -15.15
C LYS A 96 -3.42 -0.45 -14.66
N ASP A 97 -2.91 -1.39 -15.45
CA ASP A 97 -2.90 -2.82 -15.10
C ASP A 97 -1.63 -3.50 -15.64
N PRO A 98 -0.65 -3.84 -14.78
CA PRO A 98 -0.61 -3.52 -13.35
C PRO A 98 -0.53 -2.00 -13.11
N LEU A 99 -1.06 -1.52 -11.99
CA LEU A 99 -1.01 -0.10 -11.63
C LEU A 99 0.44 0.32 -11.35
N CYS A 100 0.97 1.20 -12.19
CA CYS A 100 2.31 1.78 -12.05
C CYS A 100 2.21 3.31 -12.07
N VAL A 101 2.92 3.97 -11.17
CA VAL A 101 2.85 5.43 -10.99
C VAL A 101 4.24 6.05 -10.84
N SER A 102 4.39 7.29 -11.29
CA SER A 102 5.46 8.18 -10.84
C SER A 102 4.93 9.17 -9.81
N LEU A 103 5.75 9.53 -8.82
CA LEU A 103 5.37 10.49 -7.79
C LEU A 103 5.97 11.85 -8.10
N HIS A 104 5.12 12.89 -8.05
CA HIS A 104 5.49 14.26 -8.35
C HIS A 104 5.13 15.19 -7.20
N LYS A 105 5.94 16.24 -7.03
CA LYS A 105 5.62 17.37 -6.17
C LYS A 105 4.55 18.27 -6.80
N LYS A 106 4.04 19.24 -6.04
CA LYS A 106 3.07 20.24 -6.51
C LYS A 106 3.54 21.06 -7.72
N ASP A 107 4.84 21.27 -7.85
CA ASP A 107 5.45 21.99 -8.97
C ASP A 107 5.62 21.11 -10.24
N GLY A 108 5.29 19.82 -10.17
CA GLY A 108 5.41 18.86 -11.25
C GLY A 108 6.76 18.14 -11.34
N ALA A 109 7.76 18.52 -10.53
CA ALA A 109 9.04 17.81 -10.47
C ALA A 109 8.87 16.41 -9.86
N LEU A 110 9.76 15.46 -10.18
CA LEU A 110 9.71 14.13 -9.56
C LEU A 110 10.10 14.24 -8.08
N SER A 111 9.40 13.49 -7.23
CA SER A 111 9.64 13.53 -5.79
C SER A 111 10.97 12.88 -5.38
N TYR A 112 11.60 12.13 -6.29
CA TYR A 112 12.80 11.33 -6.05
C TYR A 112 13.92 11.60 -7.07
N ASP A 113 13.97 12.79 -7.69
CA ASP A 113 15.04 13.19 -8.63
C ASP A 113 16.44 12.98 -8.07
N SER A 114 16.65 13.25 -6.77
CA SER A 114 17.96 13.07 -6.12
C SER A 114 18.43 11.60 -6.11
N LEU A 115 17.52 10.63 -6.15
CA LEU A 115 17.88 9.21 -6.25
C LEU A 115 18.34 8.86 -7.67
N ILE A 116 17.75 9.51 -8.68
CA ILE A 116 18.12 9.34 -10.09
C ILE A 116 19.50 9.98 -10.34
N GLU A 117 19.72 11.20 -9.87
CA GLU A 117 21.00 11.92 -9.99
C GLU A 117 22.17 11.14 -9.35
N LYS A 118 21.91 10.49 -8.21
CA LYS A 118 22.87 9.63 -7.52
C LYS A 118 23.02 8.24 -8.14
N LYS A 119 22.29 7.94 -9.22
CA LYS A 119 22.26 6.63 -9.90
C LYS A 119 21.89 5.47 -8.97
N LEU A 120 21.00 5.73 -8.01
CA LEU A 120 20.49 4.70 -7.10
C LEU A 120 19.27 4.00 -7.68
N VAL A 121 18.51 4.73 -8.51
CA VAL A 121 17.33 4.23 -9.22
C VAL A 121 17.34 4.72 -10.68
N GLU A 122 16.67 3.98 -11.55
CA GLU A 122 16.40 4.33 -12.94
C GLU A 122 14.88 4.32 -13.18
N ILE A 123 14.37 5.19 -14.05
CA ILE A 123 12.95 5.13 -14.46
C ILE A 123 12.76 3.97 -15.43
N VAL A 124 11.65 3.24 -15.30
CA VAL A 124 11.29 2.09 -16.15
C VAL A 124 10.24 2.45 -17.19
#